data_AF-A0A254RLZ9-F1
#
_entry.id   AF-A0A254RLZ9-F1
#
_cell.length_a   1.000
_cell.length_b   1.000
_cell.length_c   1.000
_cell.angle_alpha   90.00
_cell.angle_beta   90.00
_cell.angle_gamma   90.00
#
_symmetry.space_group_name_H-M   'P 1'
#
loop_
_entity.id
_entity.type
_entity.pdbx_description
1 polymer ?
#
loop_
_entity_poly.entity_id
_entity_poly.type
_entity_poly.pdbx_seq_one_letter_code
_entity_poly.pdbx_strand_id
1 'polypeptide(L)'
;MGSIPEPSSSSVEVPAPEASSGAVSAPESSSDNTPAEPESSANEIQWNRANLTWYESYPDEGSEECIEYNGCEWAGWFAGLDEQQTPEWVAENNIIAVHEKDWNTYKLKTFRLRKGGHEIDAVVYDMCSDADCDGCCTRNAGALGFLIDIEVNTKARFGGQGSGVVEWTCLDCNP
;
A
#
# COMPACT_ATOMS: atom_id res chain seq x y z
N MET A 1 -36.22 28.17 -27.58
CA MET A 1 -36.66 27.29 -28.68
C MET A 1 -35.50 27.05 -29.62
N GLY A 2 -35.02 25.81 -29.70
CA GLY A 2 -33.95 25.38 -30.59
C GLY A 2 -33.70 23.90 -30.33
N SER A 3 -34.46 23.05 -31.00
CA SER A 3 -34.45 21.58 -30.89
C SER A 3 -33.51 20.96 -31.92
N ILE A 4 -33.20 19.65 -31.70
CA ILE A 4 -32.78 18.59 -32.66
C ILE A 4 -31.25 18.32 -32.70
N PRO A 5 -30.75 17.05 -32.75
CA PRO A 5 -31.23 15.77 -32.19
C PRO A 5 -30.11 14.88 -31.59
N GLU A 6 -30.51 13.79 -30.90
CA GLU A 6 -29.70 12.59 -30.65
C GLU A 6 -29.66 11.68 -31.90
N PRO A 7 -28.68 10.77 -32.03
CA PRO A 7 -29.09 9.41 -32.38
C PRO A 7 -28.27 8.25 -31.78
N SER A 8 -29.05 7.18 -31.54
CA SER A 8 -28.78 5.75 -31.79
C SER A 8 -27.80 4.94 -30.93
N SER A 9 -28.38 4.32 -29.89
CA SER A 9 -28.71 2.88 -29.82
C SER A 9 -28.05 1.94 -30.84
N SER A 10 -27.29 0.96 -30.34
CA SER A 10 -27.20 -0.39 -30.91
C SER A 10 -26.82 -1.41 -29.82
N SER A 11 -27.78 -2.25 -29.47
CA SER A 11 -27.60 -3.49 -28.69
C SER A 11 -27.06 -4.58 -29.60
N VAL A 12 -26.15 -5.42 -29.08
CA VAL A 12 -25.87 -6.74 -29.68
C VAL A 12 -25.80 -7.76 -28.55
N GLU A 13 -26.73 -8.70 -28.58
CA GLU A 13 -26.84 -9.84 -27.68
C GLU A 13 -26.23 -11.10 -28.35
N VAL A 14 -25.81 -12.02 -27.48
CA VAL A 14 -25.01 -13.26 -27.60
C VAL A 14 -25.36 -14.26 -28.73
N PRO A 15 -24.48 -15.26 -29.00
CA PRO A 15 -24.68 -16.57 -28.34
C PRO A 15 -23.39 -17.34 -27.94
N ALA A 16 -23.50 -18.17 -26.90
CA ALA A 16 -22.67 -19.36 -26.67
C ALA A 16 -23.15 -20.50 -27.61
N PRO A 17 -22.40 -21.60 -27.84
CA PRO A 17 -22.62 -22.76 -26.95
C PRO A 17 -21.49 -23.84 -26.86
N GLU A 18 -21.75 -24.76 -25.92
CA GLU A 18 -21.43 -26.20 -25.86
C GLU A 18 -20.10 -26.74 -25.28
N ALA A 19 -20.32 -27.62 -24.29
CA ALA A 19 -19.40 -28.52 -23.65
C ALA A 19 -19.19 -29.80 -24.48
N SER A 20 -18.04 -30.46 -24.32
CA SER A 20 -17.86 -31.85 -24.73
C SER A 20 -17.06 -32.63 -23.70
N SER A 21 -17.72 -33.65 -23.16
CA SER A 21 -17.20 -34.69 -22.27
C SER A 21 -16.20 -35.62 -22.98
N GLY A 22 -15.24 -36.14 -22.23
CA GLY A 22 -14.38 -37.26 -22.66
C GLY A 22 -13.70 -37.91 -21.46
N ALA A 23 -14.31 -38.96 -20.92
CA ALA A 23 -13.75 -39.82 -19.89
C ALA A 23 -13.03 -41.02 -20.53
N VAL A 24 -11.83 -41.35 -20.05
CA VAL A 24 -11.27 -42.72 -20.11
C VAL A 24 -10.39 -42.99 -18.88
N SER A 25 -10.52 -44.22 -18.38
CA SER A 25 -10.06 -44.73 -17.09
C SER A 25 -8.60 -45.23 -17.09
N ALA A 26 -7.94 -45.12 -15.91
CA ALA A 26 -7.06 -46.06 -15.14
C ALA A 26 -6.12 -47.07 -15.87
N PRO A 27 -5.00 -47.58 -15.28
CA PRO A 27 -4.77 -47.77 -13.83
C PRO A 27 -3.34 -47.55 -13.27
N GLU A 28 -3.29 -47.55 -11.93
CA GLU A 28 -2.24 -48.06 -11.01
C GLU A 28 -0.79 -47.56 -11.09
N SER A 29 -0.36 -46.90 -10.01
CA SER A 29 0.87 -47.33 -9.32
C SER A 29 0.85 -46.83 -7.88
N SER A 30 0.78 -47.77 -6.93
CA SER A 30 0.98 -47.52 -5.52
C SER A 30 2.46 -47.28 -5.28
N SER A 31 2.83 -46.05 -4.96
CA SER A 31 4.12 -45.73 -4.36
C SER A 31 3.85 -45.03 -3.05
N ASP A 32 4.06 -45.77 -1.97
CA ASP A 32 4.37 -45.26 -0.65
C ASP A 32 5.37 -44.12 -0.76
N ASN A 33 4.89 -42.89 -0.68
CA ASN A 33 5.71 -41.73 -0.38
C ASN A 33 5.11 -41.16 0.89
N THR A 34 5.63 -41.64 2.02
CA THR A 34 5.54 -40.91 3.28
C THR A 34 6.08 -39.51 3.00
N PRO A 35 5.26 -38.44 3.03
CA PRO A 35 5.82 -37.11 3.06
C PRO A 35 6.45 -36.99 4.43
N ALA A 36 7.78 -36.98 4.47
CA ALA A 36 8.48 -36.39 5.59
C ALA A 36 7.86 -34.99 5.76
N GLU A 37 7.23 -34.75 6.91
CA GLU A 37 6.84 -33.41 7.32
C GLU A 37 8.04 -32.50 7.08
N PRO A 38 7.93 -31.45 6.26
CA PRO A 38 8.92 -30.40 6.36
C PRO A 38 8.77 -29.83 7.76
N GLU A 39 9.76 -30.11 8.61
CA GLU A 39 10.03 -29.41 9.86
C GLU A 39 9.84 -27.91 9.59
N SER A 40 8.65 -27.41 9.92
CA SER A 40 8.27 -26.02 9.72
C SER A 40 8.97 -25.22 10.79
N SER A 41 10.20 -24.84 10.47
CA SER A 41 10.93 -23.78 11.14
C SER A 41 11.54 -22.86 10.08
N ALA A 42 10.74 -22.53 9.08
CA ALA A 42 10.88 -21.26 8.39
C ALA A 42 10.01 -20.28 9.17
N ASN A 43 10.61 -19.20 9.69
CA ASN A 43 9.84 -18.08 10.23
C ASN A 43 8.84 -17.63 9.16
N GLU A 44 7.57 -18.00 9.33
CA GLU A 44 6.53 -17.63 8.38
C GLU A 44 6.43 -16.11 8.37
N ILE A 45 6.64 -15.51 7.19
CA ILE A 45 6.50 -14.07 7.02
C ILE A 45 5.04 -13.72 7.24
N GLN A 46 4.74 -13.13 8.40
CA GLN A 46 3.38 -12.72 8.73
C GLN A 46 3.02 -11.44 7.97
N TRP A 47 2.11 -11.57 7.01
CA TRP A 47 1.51 -10.44 6.31
C TRP A 47 0.35 -9.85 7.10
N ASN A 48 0.44 -8.56 7.38
CA ASN A 48 -0.59 -7.75 8.02
C ASN A 48 -1.31 -6.90 6.96
N ARG A 49 -2.42 -6.25 7.34
CA ARG A 49 -3.20 -5.36 6.47
C ARG A 49 -3.25 -3.96 7.06
N ALA A 50 -3.19 -2.94 6.20
CA ALA A 50 -3.32 -1.54 6.60
C ALA A 50 -4.16 -0.77 5.57
N ASN A 51 -4.77 0.33 6.01
CA ASN A 51 -5.24 1.35 5.08
C ASN A 51 -4.02 2.12 4.54
N LEU A 52 -4.08 2.45 3.26
CA LEU A 52 -3.06 3.18 2.52
C LEU A 52 -3.62 4.53 2.12
N THR A 53 -2.88 5.59 2.42
CA THR A 53 -3.05 6.95 1.87
C THR A 53 -1.70 7.42 1.33
N TRP A 54 -1.61 8.67 0.87
CA TRP A 54 -0.33 9.22 0.41
C TRP A 54 -0.22 10.70 0.76
N TYR A 55 1.02 11.18 0.82
CA TYR A 55 1.34 12.57 1.11
C TYR A 55 2.53 13.08 0.26
N GLU A 56 2.73 14.39 0.23
CA GLU A 56 3.91 15.04 -0.37
C GLU A 56 4.82 15.67 0.68
N SER A 57 6.10 15.29 0.71
CA SER A 57 7.09 15.86 1.65
C SER A 57 7.63 17.23 1.22
N TYR A 58 7.34 17.65 -0.01
CA TYR A 58 7.66 18.97 -0.57
C TYR A 58 6.48 19.43 -1.45
N PRO A 59 5.34 19.78 -0.85
CA PRO A 59 4.19 20.19 -1.62
C PRO A 59 4.41 21.57 -2.26
N ASP A 60 3.80 21.79 -3.42
CA ASP A 60 3.82 23.09 -4.09
C ASP A 60 3.19 24.17 -3.20
N GLU A 61 3.75 25.38 -3.21
CA GLU A 61 3.17 26.52 -2.49
C GLU A 61 1.71 26.76 -2.91
N GLY A 62 0.81 26.82 -1.91
CA GLY A 62 -0.62 27.04 -2.14
C GLY A 62 -1.44 25.80 -2.50
N SER A 63 -0.83 24.60 -2.51
CA SER A 63 -1.56 23.33 -2.60
C SER A 63 -2.35 23.03 -1.30
N GLU A 64 -3.31 22.10 -1.38
CA GLU A 64 -4.06 21.62 -0.22
C GLU A 64 -3.11 21.00 0.83
N GLU A 65 -2.15 20.17 0.40
CA GLU A 65 -1.13 19.57 1.27
C GLU A 65 -0.32 20.63 2.04
N CYS A 66 0.06 21.72 1.36
CA CYS A 66 0.79 22.82 1.98
C CYS A 66 -0.02 23.57 3.06
N ILE A 67 -1.32 23.77 2.83
CA ILE A 67 -2.18 24.64 3.66
C ILE A 67 -2.92 23.86 4.75
N GLU A 68 -3.57 22.76 4.39
CA GLU A 68 -4.49 22.01 5.27
C GLU A 68 -3.76 20.97 6.12
N TYR A 69 -2.60 20.49 5.65
CA TYR A 69 -1.84 19.42 6.31
C TYR A 69 -0.44 19.88 6.77
N ASN A 70 -0.20 21.19 6.79
CA ASN A 70 1.07 21.82 7.20
C ASN A 70 2.31 21.32 6.43
N GLY A 71 2.15 20.78 5.22
CA GLY A 71 3.26 20.19 4.48
C GLY A 71 4.36 21.19 4.08
N CYS A 72 4.03 22.49 4.01
CA CYS A 72 5.03 23.54 3.80
C CYS A 72 5.83 23.88 5.08
N GLU A 73 5.22 23.76 6.26
CA GLU A 73 5.92 23.95 7.54
C GLU A 73 6.92 22.82 7.79
N TRP A 74 6.52 21.60 7.43
CA TRP A 74 7.29 20.37 7.66
C TRP A 74 8.05 19.88 6.44
N ALA A 75 8.19 20.69 5.39
CA ALA A 75 8.83 20.27 4.15
C ALA A 75 10.24 19.70 4.40
N GLY A 76 10.48 18.45 4.01
CA GLY A 76 11.74 17.74 4.24
C GLY A 76 12.07 17.35 5.69
N TRP A 77 11.20 17.65 6.65
CA TRP A 77 11.31 17.14 8.01
C TRP A 77 10.61 15.79 8.13
N PHE A 78 11.23 14.88 8.87
CA PHE A 78 10.70 13.54 9.12
C PHE A 78 10.85 13.22 10.60
N ALA A 79 9.80 12.74 11.25
CA ALA A 79 9.80 12.52 12.71
C ALA A 79 10.92 11.59 13.22
N GLY A 80 11.45 10.72 12.36
CA GLY A 80 12.50 9.75 12.66
C GLY A 80 13.93 10.24 12.42
N LEU A 81 14.13 11.43 11.86
CA LEU A 81 15.42 11.98 11.51
C LEU A 81 15.69 13.28 12.27
N ASP A 82 16.95 13.49 12.66
CA ASP A 82 17.37 14.70 13.41
C ASP A 82 17.59 15.93 12.50
N GLU A 83 17.76 15.70 11.20
CA GLU A 83 18.09 16.73 10.22
C GLU A 83 17.02 16.83 9.13
N GLN A 84 16.77 18.05 8.66
CA GLN A 84 15.96 18.28 7.48
C GLN A 84 16.65 17.66 6.27
N GLN A 85 15.92 16.86 5.52
CA GLN A 85 16.40 16.24 4.29
C GLN A 85 16.24 17.21 3.12
N THR A 86 16.79 16.86 1.95
CA THR A 86 16.62 17.65 0.72
C THR A 86 15.59 16.99 -0.21
N PRO A 87 15.03 17.71 -1.20
CA PRO A 87 14.16 17.11 -2.20
C PRO A 87 14.80 15.93 -2.93
N GLU A 88 16.12 16.00 -3.20
CA GLU A 88 16.87 14.92 -3.83
C GLU A 88 16.91 13.68 -2.94
N TRP A 89 17.16 13.86 -1.64
CA TRP A 89 17.14 12.75 -0.68
C TRP A 89 15.75 12.10 -0.63
N VAL A 90 14.68 12.91 -0.56
CA VAL A 90 13.31 12.39 -0.58
C VAL A 90 13.03 11.61 -1.86
N ALA A 91 13.45 12.14 -3.01
CA ALA A 91 13.27 11.48 -4.30
C ALA A 91 14.03 10.14 -4.41
N GLU A 92 15.15 9.97 -3.69
CA GLU A 92 15.98 8.75 -3.73
C GLU A 92 15.59 7.69 -2.68
N ASN A 93 14.79 8.05 -1.67
CA ASN A 93 14.44 7.17 -0.55
C ASN A 93 12.99 6.68 -0.62
N ASN A 94 12.75 5.43 -0.20
CA ASN A 94 11.40 4.90 -0.06
C ASN A 94 10.87 5.19 1.35
N ILE A 95 9.93 6.11 1.44
CA ILE A 95 9.47 6.72 2.68
C ILE A 95 8.01 6.37 2.92
N ILE A 96 7.71 5.98 4.15
CA ILE A 96 6.34 5.83 4.65
C ILE A 96 6.21 6.51 6.02
N ALA A 97 5.01 6.98 6.31
CA ALA A 97 4.58 7.37 7.64
C ALA A 97 3.67 6.30 8.24
N VAL A 98 3.69 6.21 9.56
CA VAL A 98 2.68 5.46 10.33
C VAL A 98 1.97 6.41 11.29
N HIS A 99 0.79 6.00 11.76
CA HIS A 99 0.07 6.75 12.79
C HIS A 99 0.92 6.89 14.06
N GLU A 100 0.86 8.06 14.71
CA GLU A 100 1.57 8.35 15.98
C GLU A 100 1.44 7.28 17.08
N LYS A 101 0.31 6.57 17.16
CA LYS A 101 0.10 5.49 18.14
C LYS A 101 1.02 4.28 17.90
N ASP A 102 1.41 4.06 16.64
CA ASP A 102 2.23 2.94 16.17
C ASP A 102 3.71 3.36 16.04
N TRP A 103 4.01 4.66 16.13
CA TRP A 103 5.33 5.26 15.94
C TRP A 103 6.44 4.63 16.77
N ASN A 104 6.23 4.50 18.09
CA ASN A 104 7.27 3.98 18.99
C ASN A 104 7.67 2.53 18.69
N THR A 105 6.77 1.77 18.09
CA THR A 105 7.01 0.38 17.70
C THR A 105 7.79 0.29 16.39
N TYR A 106 7.47 1.16 15.42
CA TYR A 106 7.89 0.97 14.03
C TYR A 106 8.83 2.04 13.48
N LYS A 107 9.12 3.12 14.20
CA LYS A 107 10.07 4.14 13.73
C LYS A 107 11.38 3.50 13.26
N LEU A 108 11.85 3.93 12.08
CA LEU A 108 13.06 3.45 11.41
C LEU A 108 13.08 1.96 11.07
N LYS A 109 11.92 1.28 11.13
CA LYS A 109 11.77 -0.09 10.63
C LYS A 109 11.50 -0.09 9.14
N THR A 110 11.90 -1.20 8.50
CA THR A 110 11.69 -1.43 7.07
C THR A 110 10.47 -2.31 6.86
N PHE A 111 9.47 -1.80 6.16
CA PHE A 111 8.30 -2.56 5.74
C PHE A 111 8.45 -3.00 4.29
N ARG A 112 8.10 -4.25 4.01
CA ARG A 112 7.77 -4.68 2.66
C ARG A 112 6.27 -4.52 2.46
N LEU A 113 5.88 -3.72 1.47
CA LEU A 113 4.49 -3.52 1.06
C LEU A 113 4.21 -4.35 -0.19
N ARG A 114 3.00 -4.89 -0.30
CA ARG A 114 2.51 -5.50 -1.53
C ARG A 114 1.06 -5.11 -1.83
N LYS A 115 0.79 -4.76 -3.09
CA LYS A 115 -0.55 -4.44 -3.58
C LYS A 115 -0.58 -4.47 -5.10
N GLY A 116 -1.63 -5.07 -5.67
CA GLY A 116 -1.87 -5.01 -7.13
C GLY A 116 -0.74 -5.61 -7.98
N GLY A 117 -0.01 -6.60 -7.45
CA GLY A 117 1.14 -7.22 -8.12
C GLY A 117 2.46 -6.42 -8.02
N HIS A 118 2.46 -5.30 -7.31
CA HIS A 118 3.67 -4.53 -7.00
C HIS A 118 4.14 -4.85 -5.58
N GLU A 119 5.46 -4.82 -5.38
CA GLU A 119 6.13 -4.88 -4.08
C GLU A 119 7.15 -3.74 -3.95
N ILE A 120 7.30 -3.17 -2.75
CA ILE A 120 8.35 -2.19 -2.45
C ILE A 120 8.78 -2.32 -0.99
N ASP A 121 10.07 -2.11 -0.72
CA ASP A 121 10.60 -1.97 0.63
C ASP A 121 10.72 -0.47 0.94
N ALA A 122 10.10 -0.04 2.04
CA ALA A 122 10.06 1.36 2.46
C ALA A 122 10.32 1.46 3.97
N VAL A 123 10.90 2.59 4.39
CA VAL A 123 11.28 2.82 5.78
C VAL A 123 10.31 3.80 6.43
N VAL A 124 9.94 3.49 7.68
CA VAL A 124 9.11 4.35 8.53
C VAL A 124 9.94 5.52 9.06
N TYR A 125 10.22 6.49 8.19
CA TYR A 125 10.92 7.71 8.58
C TYR A 125 9.99 8.73 9.21
N ASP A 126 8.68 8.64 8.97
CA ASP A 126 7.77 9.72 9.33
C ASP A 126 6.56 9.28 10.16
N MET A 127 5.90 10.28 10.74
CA MET A 127 4.76 10.10 11.62
C MET A 127 3.58 10.91 11.11
N CYS A 128 2.45 10.23 10.90
CA CYS A 128 1.16 10.90 10.73
C CYS A 128 0.59 11.18 12.14
N SER A 129 0.59 12.44 12.57
CA SER A 129 -0.05 12.86 13.81
C SER A 129 -1.42 13.47 13.56
N ASP A 130 -2.40 13.07 14.37
CA ASP A 130 -3.74 13.68 14.34
C ASP A 130 -3.73 15.16 14.73
N ALA A 131 -2.69 15.62 15.45
CA ALA A 131 -2.55 17.02 15.82
C ALA A 131 -2.25 17.92 14.61
N ASP A 132 -1.59 17.39 13.59
CA ASP A 132 -1.19 18.14 12.40
C ASP A 132 -2.34 18.34 11.40
N CYS A 133 -3.43 17.58 11.53
CA CYS A 133 -4.52 17.53 10.54
C CYS A 133 -5.94 17.29 11.11
N ASP A 134 -6.16 17.59 12.40
CA ASP A 134 -7.45 17.45 13.09
C ASP A 134 -8.08 16.04 12.98
N GLY A 135 -7.31 15.03 13.39
CA GLY A 135 -7.80 13.64 13.48
C GLY A 135 -7.82 12.87 12.16
N CYS A 136 -7.16 13.37 11.11
CA CYS A 136 -7.17 12.73 9.80
C CYS A 136 -6.48 11.35 9.81
N CYS A 137 -5.40 11.16 10.57
CA CYS A 137 -4.65 9.91 10.62
C CYS A 137 -5.48 8.79 11.26
N THR A 138 -6.16 9.05 12.38
CA THR A 138 -7.12 8.10 12.99
C THR A 138 -8.23 7.76 12.01
N ARG A 139 -8.78 8.76 11.31
CA ARG A 139 -9.86 8.56 10.33
C ARG A 139 -9.40 7.69 9.16
N ASN A 140 -8.19 7.95 8.65
CA ASN A 140 -7.59 7.22 7.54
C ASN A 140 -7.22 5.78 7.93
N ALA A 141 -6.77 5.53 9.16
CA ALA A 141 -6.56 4.18 9.68
C ALA A 141 -7.84 3.33 9.64
N GLY A 142 -9.00 3.97 9.82
CA GLY A 142 -10.32 3.37 9.65
C GLY A 142 -10.54 2.11 10.48
N ALA A 143 -11.36 1.19 9.97
CA ALA A 143 -11.71 -0.05 10.67
C ALA A 143 -10.55 -1.05 10.78
N LEU A 144 -9.53 -0.96 9.91
CA LEU A 144 -8.33 -1.78 10.01
C LEU A 144 -7.44 -1.34 11.18
N GLY A 145 -7.57 -0.08 11.62
CA GLY A 145 -6.85 0.43 12.77
C GLY A 145 -5.34 0.53 12.55
N PHE A 146 -4.85 0.47 11.31
CA PHE A 146 -3.45 0.69 10.98
C PHE A 146 -3.37 1.50 9.69
N LEU A 147 -2.56 2.55 9.71
CA LEU A 147 -2.35 3.47 8.59
C LEU A 147 -0.91 3.36 8.11
N ILE A 148 -0.75 3.22 6.80
CA ILE A 148 0.50 3.48 6.10
C ILE A 148 0.23 4.66 5.18
N ASP A 149 0.92 5.77 5.41
CA ASP A 149 0.86 6.94 4.54
C ASP A 149 2.10 6.96 3.66
N ILE A 150 1.95 6.73 2.35
CA ILE A 150 3.09 6.55 1.45
C ILE A 150 3.49 7.88 0.79
N GLU A 151 4.78 8.21 0.84
CA GLU A 151 5.28 9.42 0.20
C GLU A 151 5.15 9.33 -1.33
N VAL A 152 4.87 10.44 -2.01
CA VAL A 152 4.49 10.48 -3.44
C VAL A 152 5.53 9.86 -4.40
N ASN A 153 6.84 10.09 -4.19
CA ASN A 153 7.90 9.46 -4.98
C ASN A 153 7.94 7.94 -4.75
N THR A 154 7.73 7.51 -3.51
CA THR A 154 7.65 6.10 -3.11
C THR A 154 6.43 5.41 -3.72
N LYS A 155 5.27 6.06 -3.67
CA LYS A 155 4.03 5.66 -4.37
C LYS A 155 4.25 5.51 -5.87
N ALA A 156 4.95 6.45 -6.51
CA ALA A 156 5.24 6.38 -7.93
C ALA A 156 6.07 5.12 -8.28
N ARG A 157 7.09 4.81 -7.46
CA ARG A 157 7.87 3.56 -7.57
C ARG A 157 7.05 2.31 -7.25
N PHE A 158 6.07 2.42 -6.37
CA PHE A 158 5.14 1.35 -6.01
C PHE A 158 3.96 1.21 -6.99
N GLY A 159 4.17 1.48 -8.28
CA GLY A 159 3.14 1.32 -9.32
C GLY A 159 1.94 2.26 -9.15
N GLY A 160 2.12 3.42 -8.51
CA GLY A 160 1.05 4.40 -8.27
C GLY A 160 0.05 4.00 -7.18
N GLN A 161 0.33 2.95 -6.41
CA GLN A 161 -0.55 2.50 -5.33
C GLN A 161 -0.45 3.46 -4.13
N GLY A 162 -1.51 4.22 -3.86
CA GLY A 162 -1.57 5.16 -2.73
C GLY A 162 -2.92 5.23 -2.02
N SER A 163 -3.81 4.27 -2.23
CA SER A 163 -5.14 4.27 -1.60
C SER A 163 -5.64 2.86 -1.31
N GLY A 164 -6.64 2.70 -0.44
CA GLY A 164 -7.29 1.41 -0.18
C GLY A 164 -6.48 0.51 0.76
N VAL A 165 -6.60 -0.81 0.63
CA VAL A 165 -5.91 -1.74 1.53
C VAL A 165 -4.61 -2.24 0.92
N VAL A 166 -3.53 -2.19 1.71
CA VAL A 166 -2.20 -2.74 1.40
C VAL A 166 -1.88 -3.87 2.37
N GLU A 167 -1.15 -4.87 1.90
CA GLU A 167 -0.54 -5.87 2.76
C GLU A 167 0.91 -5.49 3.07
N TRP A 168 1.34 -5.73 4.30
CA TRP A 168 2.70 -5.37 4.72
C TRP A 168 3.29 -6.39 5.70
N THR A 169 4.61 -6.49 5.71
CA THR A 169 5.38 -7.19 6.73
C THR A 169 6.55 -6.32 7.15
N CYS A 170 6.92 -6.39 8.43
CA CYS A 170 8.13 -5.75 8.91
C CYS A 170 9.33 -6.68 8.71
N LEU A 171 10.37 -6.19 8.04
CA LEU A 171 11.55 -7.00 7.70
C LEU A 171 12.57 -7.07 8.84
N ASP A 172 12.54 -6.11 9.76
CA ASP A 172 13.52 -5.90 10.82
C ASP A 172 12.87 -5.67 12.20
N CYS A 173 11.62 -6.14 12.38
CA CYS A 173 10.94 -6.12 13.67
C CYS A 173 11.26 -7.33 14.56
N ASN A 174 11.90 -8.37 14.02
CA ASN A 174 12.41 -9.47 14.82
C ASN A 174 13.86 -9.16 15.28
N PRO A 175 14.15 -9.31 16.58
CA PRO A 175 15.48 -9.07 17.14
C PRO A 175 16.53 -10.11 16.71
#